data_AF-A0A7S0JKD0-F1
#
_entry.id   AF-A0A7S0JKD0-F1
#
_cell.length_a   1.000
_cell.length_b   1.000
_cell.length_c   1.000
_cell.angle_alpha   90.00
_cell.angle_beta   90.00
_cell.angle_gamma   90.00
#
_symmetry.space_group_name_H-M   'P 1'
#
loop_
_entity.id
_entity.type
_entity.pdbx_description
1 polymer ?
#
loop_
_entity_poly.entity_id
_entity_poly.type
_entity_poly.pdbx_seq_one_letter_code
_entity_poly.pdbx_strand_id
1 'polypeptide(L)'
;DVPLDVVKKRDPKGLYKKVAKGLIKGFTGIDSPYEAPLKPELVLRNSEMSVDKCVDVCVGTLERGGYLSGDAVANGLVAPDGGKRVDLIVPSDELPAKLAEAATLPKVPLTDIDVNWLQVIGEGWAAPLRGFMREGALVQSLWFNSMLVDEFNTTGLGGYLDQQTTNWMQPSFPRERVSMPVPIVLPITEFTKKEIGQAKAVALTNAAGVPLAILRAPEAFDFRVRELIAHVWGAADDAHPYIQYMLLPGKPHLLGGEVELL
;
A
#
# COMPACT_ATOMS: atom_id res chain seq x y z
N ASP A 1 29.97 -18.50 -5.72
CA ASP A 1 31.41 -18.73 -5.87
C ASP A 1 31.89 -19.77 -4.87
N VAL A 2 32.59 -20.80 -5.35
CA VAL A 2 33.03 -21.95 -4.55
C VAL A 2 34.33 -22.50 -5.15
N PRO A 3 35.37 -22.76 -4.35
CA PRO A 3 36.58 -23.40 -4.84
C PRO A 3 36.32 -24.77 -5.46
N LEU A 4 37.01 -25.07 -6.57
CA LEU A 4 36.82 -26.31 -7.34
C LEU A 4 36.96 -27.58 -6.49
N ASP A 5 37.88 -27.61 -5.53
CA ASP A 5 38.11 -28.77 -4.67
C ASP A 5 36.91 -29.10 -3.79
N VAL A 6 36.19 -28.07 -3.32
CA VAL A 6 34.95 -28.23 -2.55
C VAL A 6 33.83 -28.78 -3.44
N VAL A 7 33.74 -28.31 -4.69
CA VAL A 7 32.74 -28.78 -5.65
C VAL A 7 33.00 -30.25 -6.03
N LYS A 8 34.27 -30.61 -6.29
CA LYS A 8 34.72 -31.99 -6.52
C LYS A 8 34.42 -32.92 -5.35
N LYS A 9 34.55 -32.43 -4.11
CA LYS A 9 34.24 -33.21 -2.90
C LYS A 9 32.74 -33.45 -2.75
N ARG A 10 31.90 -32.47 -3.05
CA ARG A 10 30.43 -32.57 -2.95
C ARG A 10 29.85 -33.55 -3.98
N ASP A 11 30.36 -33.50 -5.22
CA ASP A 11 29.96 -34.32 -6.38
C ASP A 11 28.53 -34.91 -6.33
N PRO A 12 27.49 -34.07 -6.20
CA PRO A 12 26.13 -34.54 -5.91
C PRO A 12 25.54 -35.41 -7.02
N LYS A 13 26.04 -35.26 -8.25
CA LYS A 13 25.59 -35.98 -9.45
C LYS A 13 26.60 -37.03 -9.94
N GLY A 14 27.71 -37.24 -9.22
CA GLY A 14 28.75 -38.20 -9.64
C GLY A 14 29.49 -37.81 -10.93
N LEU A 15 29.41 -36.55 -11.36
CA LEU A 15 29.95 -36.08 -12.64
C LEU A 15 31.47 -35.98 -12.59
N TYR A 16 32.02 -35.49 -11.48
CA TYR A 16 33.48 -35.39 -11.32
C TYR A 16 34.14 -36.78 -11.32
N LYS A 17 33.49 -37.78 -10.72
CA LYS A 17 33.94 -39.19 -10.79
C LYS A 17 33.91 -39.75 -12.22
N LYS A 18 32.94 -39.35 -13.06
CA LYS A 18 32.85 -39.79 -14.46
C LYS A 18 33.89 -39.11 -15.34
N VAL A 19 34.16 -37.82 -15.11
CA VAL A 19 35.24 -37.07 -15.78
C VAL A 19 36.60 -37.67 -15.44
N ALA A 20 36.85 -38.00 -14.17
CA ALA A 20 38.09 -38.68 -13.76
C ALA A 20 38.30 -40.06 -14.42
N LYS A 21 37.22 -40.73 -14.82
CA LYS A 21 37.25 -42.00 -15.58
C LYS A 21 37.33 -41.80 -17.10
N GLY A 22 37.43 -40.56 -17.58
CA GLY A 22 37.51 -40.23 -19.01
C GLY A 22 36.20 -40.39 -19.79
N LEU A 23 35.06 -40.56 -19.11
CA LEU A 23 33.76 -40.80 -19.73
C LEU A 23 33.07 -39.51 -20.23
N ILE A 24 33.51 -38.35 -19.75
CA ILE A 24 32.96 -37.03 -20.09
C ILE A 24 34.15 -36.13 -20.41
N LYS A 25 34.13 -35.49 -21.59
CA LYS A 25 35.16 -34.56 -22.08
C LYS A 25 34.61 -33.13 -22.13
N GLY A 26 35.48 -32.13 -21.96
CA GLY A 26 35.10 -30.72 -22.07
C GLY A 26 34.39 -30.19 -20.83
N PHE A 27 34.65 -30.77 -19.66
CA PHE A 27 34.00 -30.40 -18.42
C PHE A 27 34.55 -29.08 -17.86
N THR A 28 33.68 -28.12 -17.57
CA THR A 28 34.06 -26.80 -17.06
C THR A 28 34.70 -26.90 -15.67
N GLY A 29 35.83 -26.20 -15.48
CA GLY A 29 36.68 -26.28 -14.29
C GLY A 29 37.70 -27.43 -14.30
N ILE A 30 37.71 -28.31 -15.31
CA ILE A 30 38.76 -29.34 -15.49
C ILE A 30 39.41 -29.21 -16.86
N ASP A 31 38.67 -29.55 -17.93
CA ASP A 31 39.18 -29.52 -19.31
C ASP A 31 38.94 -28.17 -19.98
N SER A 32 37.89 -27.46 -19.54
CA SER A 32 37.50 -26.14 -20.03
C SER A 32 37.60 -25.12 -18.88
N PRO A 33 38.15 -23.91 -19.09
CA PRO A 33 38.23 -22.90 -18.03
C PRO A 33 36.84 -22.37 -17.65
N TYR A 34 36.68 -21.98 -16.38
CA TYR A 34 35.53 -21.19 -15.93
C TYR A 34 35.93 -19.72 -15.88
N GLU A 35 35.22 -18.88 -16.62
CA GLU A 35 35.44 -17.44 -16.64
C GLU A 35 34.47 -16.78 -15.65
N ALA A 36 35.02 -16.26 -14.54
CA ALA A 36 34.21 -15.57 -13.54
C ALA A 36 33.63 -14.26 -14.10
N PRO A 37 32.37 -13.92 -13.78
CA PRO A 37 31.79 -12.64 -14.19
C PRO A 37 32.61 -11.45 -13.69
N LEU A 38 32.87 -10.47 -14.56
CA LEU A 38 33.65 -9.27 -14.22
C LEU A 38 32.88 -8.28 -13.33
N LYS A 39 31.55 -8.21 -13.48
CA LYS A 39 30.66 -7.31 -12.72
C LYS A 39 29.41 -8.06 -12.27
N PRO A 40 29.52 -8.97 -11.30
CA PRO A 40 28.36 -9.66 -10.77
C PRO A 40 27.51 -8.71 -9.90
N GLU A 41 26.20 -8.73 -10.08
CA GLU A 41 25.24 -8.02 -9.22
C GLU A 41 25.20 -8.61 -7.81
N LEU A 42 25.45 -9.92 -7.68
CA LEU A 42 25.53 -10.63 -6.41
C LEU A 42 26.53 -11.80 -6.48
N VAL A 43 27.33 -11.97 -5.43
CA VAL A 43 28.26 -13.10 -5.28
C VAL A 43 27.94 -13.88 -4.01
N LEU A 44 27.50 -15.13 -4.16
CA LEU A 44 27.18 -16.02 -3.04
C LEU A 44 28.31 -17.01 -2.75
N ARG A 45 28.96 -16.91 -1.59
CA ARG A 45 29.99 -17.87 -1.15
C ARG A 45 29.37 -19.04 -0.39
N ASN A 46 28.67 -19.92 -1.11
CA ASN A 46 27.90 -21.01 -0.50
C ASN A 46 28.74 -22.11 0.20
N SER A 47 30.07 -22.04 0.14
CA SER A 47 30.96 -22.87 0.96
C SER A 47 31.13 -22.34 2.39
N GLU A 48 30.87 -21.05 2.59
CA GLU A 48 31.08 -20.33 3.86
C GLU A 48 29.75 -19.97 4.54
N MET A 49 28.62 -20.23 3.87
CA MET A 49 27.29 -19.81 4.30
C MET A 49 26.32 -20.99 4.26
N SER A 50 25.34 -21.00 5.17
CA SER A 50 24.18 -21.91 5.07
C SER A 50 23.29 -21.51 3.90
N VAL A 51 22.38 -22.41 3.52
CA VAL A 51 21.38 -22.14 2.48
C VAL A 51 20.52 -20.94 2.87
N ASP A 52 20.02 -20.90 4.11
CA ASP A 52 19.18 -19.80 4.60
C ASP A 52 19.90 -18.45 4.49
N LYS A 53 21.15 -18.38 4.93
CA LYS A 53 21.96 -17.15 4.80
C LYS A 53 22.20 -16.75 3.34
N CYS A 54 22.32 -17.70 2.41
CA CYS A 54 22.42 -17.39 1.00
C CYS A 54 21.12 -16.78 0.48
N VAL A 55 19.97 -17.31 0.92
CA VAL A 55 18.64 -16.79 0.56
C VAL A 55 18.46 -15.38 1.11
N ASP A 56 18.81 -15.14 2.38
CA ASP A 56 18.70 -13.80 3.01
C ASP A 56 19.50 -12.75 2.23
N VAL A 57 20.71 -13.09 1.79
CA VAL A 57 21.55 -12.19 0.98
C VAL A 57 20.94 -11.92 -0.39
N CYS A 58 20.32 -12.93 -1.03
CA CYS A 58 19.60 -12.74 -2.28
C CYS A 58 18.41 -11.81 -2.10
N VAL A 59 17.55 -12.09 -1.12
CA VAL A 59 16.34 -11.33 -0.83
C VAL A 59 16.69 -9.87 -0.52
N GLY A 60 17.63 -9.62 0.40
CA GLY A 60 18.05 -8.26 0.73
C GLY A 60 18.71 -7.51 -0.44
N THR A 61 19.31 -8.22 -1.40
CA THR A 61 19.85 -7.57 -2.62
C THR A 61 18.73 -7.20 -3.59
N LEU A 62 17.70 -8.03 -3.71
CA LEU A 62 16.51 -7.73 -4.50
C LEU A 62 15.68 -6.60 -3.90
N GLU A 63 15.54 -6.55 -2.57
CA GLU A 63 14.89 -5.44 -1.84
C GLU A 63 15.63 -4.11 -2.08
N ARG A 64 16.96 -4.08 -1.89
CA ARG A 64 17.77 -2.88 -2.16
C ARG A 64 17.73 -2.45 -3.63
N GLY A 65 17.57 -3.41 -4.54
CA GLY A 65 17.40 -3.15 -5.97
C GLY A 65 16.00 -2.67 -6.35
N GLY A 66 15.04 -2.65 -5.41
CA GLY A 66 13.64 -2.33 -5.68
C GLY A 66 12.90 -3.40 -6.47
N TYR A 67 13.47 -4.62 -6.58
CA TYR A 67 12.87 -5.75 -7.29
C TYR A 67 11.92 -6.56 -6.40
N LEU A 68 12.14 -6.51 -5.07
CA LEU A 68 11.21 -7.02 -4.07
C LEU A 68 10.73 -5.87 -3.20
N SER A 69 9.43 -5.83 -2.93
CA SER A 69 8.77 -4.86 -2.07
C SER A 69 7.75 -5.58 -1.18
N GLY A 70 7.61 -5.11 0.05
CA GLY A 70 6.69 -5.68 1.04
C GLY A 70 7.38 -5.86 2.38
N ASP A 71 6.61 -5.90 3.47
CA ASP A 71 7.16 -6.12 4.80
C ASP A 71 7.44 -7.60 5.06
N ALA A 72 8.54 -7.90 5.76
CA ALA A 72 8.81 -9.24 6.24
C ALA A 72 7.75 -9.65 7.28
N VAL A 73 6.81 -10.49 6.85
CA VAL A 73 5.78 -11.04 7.74
C VAL A 73 6.41 -12.11 8.61
N ALA A 74 6.29 -11.99 9.94
CA ALA A 74 6.79 -13.01 10.86
C ALA A 74 6.14 -14.37 10.55
N ASN A 75 6.93 -15.45 10.66
CA ASN A 75 6.48 -16.81 10.37
C ASN A 75 5.13 -17.12 11.03
N GLY A 76 4.11 -17.40 10.21
CA GLY A 76 2.77 -17.79 10.65
C GLY A 76 1.72 -16.68 10.70
N LEU A 77 2.10 -15.42 10.44
CA LEU A 77 1.14 -14.33 10.24
C LEU A 77 0.79 -14.18 8.75
N VAL A 78 -0.42 -13.71 8.46
CA VAL A 78 -0.84 -13.35 7.11
C VAL A 78 -0.27 -11.97 6.78
N ALA A 79 0.20 -11.79 5.54
CA ALA A 79 0.64 -10.47 5.08
C ALA A 79 -0.53 -9.48 5.14
N PRO A 80 -0.28 -8.21 5.50
CA PRO A 80 -1.30 -7.18 5.37
C PRO A 80 -1.72 -7.04 3.90
N ASP A 81 -2.98 -6.66 3.68
CA ASP A 81 -3.51 -6.39 2.36
C ASP A 81 -2.67 -5.29 1.67
N GLY A 82 -2.15 -5.60 0.46
CA GLY A 82 -1.21 -4.73 -0.26
C GLY A 82 0.27 -4.89 0.16
N GLY A 83 0.60 -5.89 0.97
CA GLY A 83 1.97 -6.32 1.26
C GLY A 83 2.76 -5.42 2.21
N LYS A 84 2.22 -4.27 2.61
CA LYS A 84 2.85 -3.32 3.56
C LYS A 84 1.89 -2.96 4.67
N ARG A 85 2.39 -2.89 5.90
CA ARG A 85 1.61 -2.40 7.03
C ARG A 85 1.41 -0.90 6.87
N VAL A 86 0.15 -0.48 6.94
CA VAL A 86 -0.20 0.94 6.98
C VAL A 86 -0.32 1.34 8.45
N ASP A 87 0.47 2.32 8.85
CA ASP A 87 0.34 3.03 10.14
C ASP A 87 0.47 4.52 9.82
N LEU A 88 -0.56 5.28 10.14
CA LEU A 88 -0.63 6.70 9.83
C LEU A 88 -0.45 7.57 11.07
N ILE A 89 -0.13 6.95 12.22
CA ILE A 89 0.18 7.67 13.46
C ILE A 89 1.50 8.41 13.28
N VAL A 90 1.47 9.71 13.51
CA VAL A 90 2.65 10.56 13.48
C VAL A 90 3.58 10.16 14.65
N PRO A 91 4.89 9.97 14.40
CA PRO A 91 5.84 9.69 15.48
C PRO A 91 5.85 10.78 16.56
N SER A 92 6.06 10.37 17.82
CA SER A 92 6.08 11.29 18.98
C SER A 92 7.00 12.49 18.82
N ASP A 93 8.09 12.33 18.07
CA ASP A 93 9.12 13.34 17.87
C ASP A 93 8.63 14.47 16.92
N GLU A 94 7.74 14.14 15.98
CA GLU A 94 7.19 15.07 14.99
C GLU A 94 5.85 15.68 15.43
N LEU A 95 5.19 15.08 16.42
CA LEU A 95 3.87 15.47 16.89
C LEU A 95 3.75 16.98 17.25
N PRO A 96 4.69 17.61 17.98
CA PRO A 96 4.57 19.04 18.30
C PRO A 96 4.60 19.94 17.06
N ALA A 97 5.41 19.57 16.05
CA ALA A 97 5.52 20.33 14.81
C ALA A 97 4.24 20.19 13.98
N LYS A 98 3.66 18.99 13.92
CA LYS A 98 2.41 18.72 13.22
C LYS A 98 1.19 19.35 13.90
N LEU A 99 1.14 19.40 15.23
CA LEU A 99 0.11 20.14 15.97
C LEU A 99 0.18 21.65 15.70
N ALA A 100 1.38 22.22 15.63
CA ALA A 100 1.57 23.62 15.27
C ALA A 100 1.13 23.90 13.82
N GLU A 101 1.42 22.97 12.90
CA GLU A 101 0.92 23.04 11.53
C GLU A 101 -0.61 22.98 11.47
N ALA A 102 -1.23 21.99 12.12
CA ALA A 102 -2.67 21.78 12.14
C ALA A 102 -3.44 23.01 12.66
N ALA A 103 -2.86 23.78 13.58
CA ALA A 103 -3.46 25.01 14.09
C ALA A 103 -3.62 26.11 13.02
N THR A 104 -2.81 26.10 11.96
CA THR A 104 -2.84 27.08 10.86
C THR A 104 -3.75 26.69 9.70
N LEU A 105 -4.14 25.41 9.63
CA LEU A 105 -4.90 24.87 8.51
C LEU A 105 -6.41 25.16 8.64
N PRO A 106 -7.15 25.17 7.52
CA PRO A 106 -8.61 25.16 7.56
C PRO A 106 -9.12 23.96 8.35
N LYS A 107 -10.13 24.18 9.19
CA LYS A 107 -10.62 23.16 10.12
C LYS A 107 -11.87 22.47 9.56
N VAL A 108 -11.88 21.16 9.63
CA VAL A 108 -13.02 20.33 9.29
C VAL A 108 -13.49 19.64 10.58
N PRO A 109 -14.69 19.98 11.09
CA PRO A 109 -15.21 19.34 12.29
C PRO A 109 -15.71 17.93 11.97
N LEU A 110 -15.32 16.98 12.82
CA LEU A 110 -15.71 15.58 12.77
C LEU A 110 -16.84 15.30 13.76
N THR A 111 -17.74 14.39 13.38
CA THR A 111 -18.67 13.76 14.33
C THR A 111 -18.00 12.58 15.04
N ASP A 112 -18.61 12.06 16.10
CA ASP A 112 -18.10 10.89 16.83
C ASP A 112 -17.94 9.66 15.93
N ILE A 113 -18.84 9.49 14.94
CA ILE A 113 -18.73 8.39 13.95
C ILE A 113 -17.53 8.60 13.03
N ASP A 114 -17.29 9.84 12.61
CA ASP A 114 -16.16 10.16 11.73
C ASP A 114 -14.81 9.99 12.47
N VAL A 115 -14.77 10.25 13.78
CA VAL A 115 -13.60 9.98 14.64
C VAL A 115 -13.32 8.48 14.74
N ASN A 116 -14.35 7.65 14.87
CA ASN A 116 -14.17 6.20 14.87
C ASN A 116 -13.60 5.70 13.54
N TRP A 117 -14.08 6.24 12.41
CA TRP A 117 -13.51 5.92 11.10
C TRP A 117 -12.09 6.43 10.92
N LEU A 118 -11.77 7.60 11.48
CA LEU A 118 -10.41 8.13 11.50
C LEU A 118 -9.46 7.18 12.23
N GLN A 119 -9.88 6.59 13.36
CA GLN A 119 -9.10 5.58 14.08
C GLN A 119 -8.90 4.31 13.24
N VAL A 120 -9.96 3.80 12.61
CA VAL A 120 -9.90 2.62 11.73
C VAL A 120 -8.86 2.81 10.63
N ILE A 121 -8.83 3.99 10.00
CA ILE A 121 -7.84 4.31 8.97
C ILE A 121 -6.45 4.50 9.59
N GLY A 122 -6.34 5.22 10.69
CA GLY A 122 -5.07 5.59 11.32
C GLY A 122 -4.26 4.39 11.79
N GLU A 123 -4.92 3.40 12.38
CA GLU A 123 -4.30 2.16 12.86
C GLU A 123 -4.05 1.12 11.75
N GLY A 124 -4.51 1.40 10.52
CA GLY A 124 -4.29 0.52 9.36
C GLY A 124 -5.28 -0.62 9.19
N TRP A 125 -6.43 -0.62 9.87
CA TRP A 125 -7.48 -1.64 9.69
C TRP A 125 -8.03 -1.66 8.28
N ALA A 126 -7.99 -0.52 7.59
CA ALA A 126 -8.41 -0.38 6.20
C ALA A 126 -7.23 -0.44 5.21
N ALA A 127 -6.09 -1.03 5.57
CA ALA A 127 -4.96 -1.18 4.67
C ALA A 127 -5.40 -1.78 3.32
N PRO A 128 -4.92 -1.26 2.18
CA PRO A 128 -3.85 -0.28 1.96
C PRO A 128 -4.33 1.19 1.95
N LEU A 129 -5.56 1.48 2.35
CA LEU A 129 -6.11 2.84 2.35
C LEU A 129 -5.33 3.74 3.33
N ARG A 130 -4.88 4.90 2.84
CA ARG A 130 -4.06 5.87 3.60
C ARG A 130 -4.85 7.09 4.12
N GLY A 131 -6.17 7.06 4.06
CA GLY A 131 -7.02 8.20 4.40
C GLY A 131 -8.48 7.99 4.01
N PHE A 132 -9.30 9.04 4.00
CA PHE A 132 -10.68 8.92 3.51
C PHE A 132 -10.70 8.70 1.99
N MET A 133 -11.63 7.86 1.51
CA MET A 133 -11.70 7.49 0.10
C MET A 133 -11.87 8.71 -0.81
N ARG A 134 -10.99 8.80 -1.79
CA ARG A 134 -11.12 9.66 -2.98
C ARG A 134 -12.22 9.14 -3.91
N GLU A 135 -12.64 9.93 -4.89
CA GLU A 135 -13.74 9.53 -5.79
C GLU A 135 -13.41 8.20 -6.51
N GLY A 136 -12.20 8.06 -7.03
CA GLY A 136 -11.77 6.85 -7.73
C GLY A 136 -11.72 5.59 -6.84
N ALA A 137 -11.41 5.74 -5.55
CA ALA A 137 -11.42 4.62 -4.60
C ALA A 137 -12.86 4.26 -4.17
N LEU A 138 -13.71 5.27 -3.97
CA LEU A 138 -15.13 5.08 -3.64
C LEU A 138 -15.84 4.31 -4.76
N VAL A 139 -15.68 4.74 -6.01
CA VAL A 139 -16.31 4.08 -7.16
C VAL A 139 -15.87 2.62 -7.22
N GLN A 140 -14.59 2.32 -7.02
CA GLN A 140 -14.12 0.92 -7.01
C GLN A 140 -14.76 0.11 -5.88
N SER A 141 -14.86 0.67 -4.67
CA SER A 141 -15.52 0.01 -3.55
C SER A 141 -17.00 -0.29 -3.84
N LEU A 142 -17.76 0.67 -4.38
CA LEU A 142 -19.19 0.52 -4.67
C LEU A 142 -19.50 -0.51 -5.77
N TRP A 143 -18.65 -0.58 -6.80
CA TRP A 143 -18.92 -1.41 -7.97
C TRP A 143 -18.27 -2.78 -7.91
N PHE A 144 -17.10 -2.89 -7.27
CA PHE A 144 -16.30 -4.12 -7.29
C PHE A 144 -16.09 -4.74 -5.92
N ASN A 145 -16.59 -4.13 -4.84
CA ASN A 145 -16.32 -4.54 -3.45
C ASN A 145 -14.83 -4.71 -3.15
N SER A 146 -13.98 -4.05 -3.94
CA SER A 146 -12.53 -4.19 -3.93
C SER A 146 -11.90 -2.94 -4.50
N MET A 147 -10.69 -2.65 -4.03
CA MET A 147 -9.88 -1.55 -4.55
C MET A 147 -8.54 -2.07 -5.06
N LEU A 148 -7.97 -1.36 -6.03
CA LEU A 148 -6.60 -1.60 -6.45
C LEU A 148 -5.64 -1.13 -5.36
N VAL A 149 -4.57 -1.90 -5.13
CA VAL A 149 -3.44 -1.46 -4.34
C VAL A 149 -2.74 -0.34 -5.13
N ASP A 150 -2.83 0.87 -4.61
CA ASP A 150 -2.30 2.08 -5.24
C ASP A 150 -1.20 2.68 -4.34
N GLU A 151 0.00 2.10 -4.41
CA GLU A 151 1.15 2.55 -3.63
C GLU A 151 1.53 4.02 -3.91
N PHE A 152 1.17 4.53 -5.10
CA PHE A 152 1.56 5.85 -5.60
C PHE A 152 0.41 6.86 -5.63
N ASN A 153 -0.77 6.53 -5.09
CA ASN A 153 -1.93 7.42 -4.98
C ASN A 153 -2.35 8.07 -6.32
N THR A 154 -2.35 7.28 -7.39
CA THR A 154 -2.72 7.70 -8.76
C THR A 154 -4.23 7.79 -9.00
N THR A 155 -5.05 7.20 -8.14
CA THR A 155 -6.48 6.97 -8.39
C THR A 155 -7.42 8.17 -8.19
N GLY A 156 -7.01 9.26 -7.54
CA GLY A 156 -7.90 10.43 -7.34
C GLY A 156 -7.45 11.77 -7.96
N LEU A 157 -6.38 11.79 -8.75
CA LEU A 157 -5.94 13.00 -9.47
C LEU A 157 -6.30 13.01 -10.96
N GLY A 158 -7.23 12.15 -11.41
CA GLY A 158 -7.51 11.96 -12.84
C GLY A 158 -6.36 11.29 -13.63
N GLY A 159 -5.25 10.95 -12.96
CA GLY A 159 -4.06 10.38 -13.60
C GLY A 159 -4.24 8.95 -14.13
N TYR A 160 -5.30 8.24 -13.74
CA TYR A 160 -5.53 6.85 -14.18
C TYR A 160 -5.82 6.74 -15.68
N LEU A 161 -6.46 7.76 -16.28
CA LEU A 161 -6.74 7.81 -17.72
C LEU A 161 -5.72 8.66 -18.50
N ASP A 162 -5.07 9.62 -17.84
CA ASP A 162 -4.29 10.66 -18.53
C ASP A 162 -2.79 10.41 -18.61
N GLN A 163 -2.23 9.47 -17.84
CA GLN A 163 -0.76 9.30 -17.81
C GLN A 163 -0.21 8.16 -18.67
N GLN A 164 -0.98 7.12 -18.96
CA GLN A 164 -0.58 6.08 -19.92
C GLN A 164 -1.80 5.46 -20.59
N THR A 165 -1.77 5.35 -21.93
CA THR A 165 -2.67 4.47 -22.66
C THR A 165 -2.60 3.07 -22.07
N THR A 166 -3.73 2.34 -22.05
CA THR A 166 -3.77 0.93 -21.66
C THR A 166 -2.71 0.15 -22.43
N ASN A 167 -1.56 -0.06 -21.80
CA ASN A 167 -0.48 -0.79 -22.40
C ASN A 167 -0.74 -2.28 -22.14
N TRP A 168 -1.36 -2.94 -23.13
CA TRP A 168 -1.61 -4.39 -23.16
C TRP A 168 -0.33 -5.24 -23.06
N MET A 169 0.85 -4.62 -23.16
CA MET A 169 2.16 -5.25 -23.05
C MET A 169 2.90 -4.90 -21.74
N GLN A 170 2.20 -4.41 -20.71
CA GLN A 170 2.81 -4.26 -19.38
C GLN A 170 3.16 -5.64 -18.79
N PRO A 171 4.33 -5.78 -18.13
CA PRO A 171 4.79 -7.06 -17.61
C PRO A 171 4.05 -7.54 -16.37
N SER A 172 3.34 -6.67 -15.65
CA SER A 172 2.61 -7.01 -14.41
C SER A 172 1.15 -6.59 -14.50
N PHE A 173 0.34 -7.47 -15.09
CA PHE A 173 -1.11 -7.47 -15.00
C PHE A 173 -1.54 -8.82 -14.42
N PRO A 174 -2.50 -8.88 -13.47
CA PRO A 174 -3.27 -7.78 -12.89
C PRO A 174 -2.57 -7.10 -11.70
N ARG A 175 -2.80 -5.79 -11.53
CA ARG A 175 -2.48 -5.08 -10.28
C ARG A 175 -3.26 -5.72 -9.13
N GLU A 176 -2.60 -5.94 -8.00
CA GLU A 176 -3.21 -6.59 -6.84
C GLU A 176 -4.47 -5.82 -6.39
N ARG A 177 -5.55 -6.56 -6.16
CA ARG A 177 -6.80 -6.01 -5.61
C ARG A 177 -6.99 -6.56 -4.22
N VAL A 178 -7.46 -5.70 -3.34
CA VAL A 178 -7.80 -6.03 -1.96
C VAL A 178 -9.31 -5.89 -1.77
N SER A 179 -9.85 -6.69 -0.86
CA SER A 179 -11.27 -6.61 -0.50
C SER A 179 -11.52 -5.27 0.21
N MET A 180 -12.47 -4.49 -0.30
CA MET A 180 -12.88 -3.22 0.30
C MET A 180 -14.37 -2.97 0.01
N PRO A 181 -15.27 -3.75 0.64
CA PRO A 181 -16.70 -3.70 0.36
C PRO A 181 -17.43 -2.53 1.03
N VAL A 182 -16.83 -1.91 2.05
CA VAL A 182 -17.46 -0.83 2.82
C VAL A 182 -16.79 0.50 2.49
N PRO A 183 -17.54 1.50 1.99
CA PRO A 183 -17.02 2.84 1.76
C PRO A 183 -16.61 3.53 3.07
N ILE A 184 -15.38 4.03 3.11
CA ILE A 184 -14.86 4.83 4.23
C ILE A 184 -14.70 6.27 3.75
N VAL A 185 -15.76 7.06 3.94
CA VAL A 185 -15.91 8.41 3.39
C VAL A 185 -16.14 9.43 4.49
N LEU A 186 -15.78 10.69 4.24
CA LEU A 186 -16.04 11.80 5.16
C LEU A 186 -17.04 12.79 4.52
N PRO A 187 -18.32 12.76 4.94
CA PRO A 187 -19.31 13.72 4.44
C PRO A 187 -19.10 15.11 5.04
N ILE A 188 -19.10 16.13 4.19
CA ILE A 188 -18.87 17.54 4.55
C ILE A 188 -19.99 18.44 4.03
N THR A 189 -20.13 19.61 4.65
CA THR A 189 -21.10 20.62 4.24
C THR A 189 -20.60 21.44 3.04
N GLU A 190 -21.52 22.10 2.34
CA GLU A 190 -21.19 23.09 1.29
C GLU A 190 -20.31 24.23 1.82
N PHE A 191 -20.53 24.64 3.07
CA PHE A 191 -19.75 25.68 3.73
C PHE A 191 -18.30 25.22 3.94
N THR A 192 -18.13 24.01 4.47
CA THR A 192 -16.80 23.40 4.68
C THR A 192 -16.06 23.25 3.35
N LYS A 193 -16.72 22.78 2.28
CA LYS A 193 -16.10 22.69 0.93
C LYS A 193 -15.55 24.03 0.46
N LYS A 194 -16.27 25.13 0.72
CA LYS A 194 -15.82 26.49 0.36
C LYS A 194 -14.65 26.98 1.21
N GLU A 195 -14.63 26.66 2.51
CA GLU A 195 -13.51 27.00 3.39
C GLU A 195 -12.23 26.25 3.02
N ILE A 196 -12.34 24.99 2.60
CA ILE A 196 -11.21 24.20 2.11
C ILE A 196 -10.64 24.85 0.84
N GLY A 197 -11.50 25.22 -0.11
CA GLY A 197 -11.10 25.88 -1.35
C GLY A 197 -10.02 25.08 -2.10
N GLN A 198 -8.82 25.66 -2.22
CA GLN A 198 -7.64 25.03 -2.85
C GLN A 198 -6.53 24.72 -1.83
N ALA A 199 -6.88 24.56 -0.55
CA ALA A 199 -5.92 24.21 0.48
C ALA A 199 -5.27 22.86 0.16
N LYS A 200 -3.94 22.79 0.35
CA LYS A 200 -3.18 21.55 0.15
C LYS A 200 -3.33 20.57 1.33
N ALA A 201 -3.77 21.07 2.48
CA ALA A 201 -3.99 20.29 3.68
C ALA A 201 -5.08 20.94 4.54
N VAL A 202 -5.79 20.13 5.32
CA VAL A 202 -6.82 20.59 6.27
C VAL A 202 -6.65 19.86 7.59
N ALA A 203 -7.04 20.51 8.69
CA ALA A 203 -7.03 19.91 10.01
C ALA A 203 -8.39 19.29 10.33
N LEU A 204 -8.40 18.00 10.67
CA LEU A 204 -9.56 17.29 11.16
C LEU A 204 -9.66 17.51 12.67
N THR A 205 -10.79 18.04 13.13
CA THR A 205 -10.96 18.46 14.52
C THR A 205 -12.16 17.77 15.16
N ASN A 206 -12.09 17.48 16.45
CA ASN A 206 -13.26 17.00 17.20
C ASN A 206 -14.26 18.14 17.49
N ALA A 207 -15.38 17.80 18.12
CA ALA A 207 -16.39 18.79 18.55
C ALA A 207 -15.84 19.86 19.53
N ALA A 208 -14.75 19.58 20.24
CA ALA A 208 -14.07 20.52 21.13
C ALA A 208 -13.03 21.40 20.42
N GLY A 209 -12.84 21.24 19.10
CA GLY A 209 -11.88 21.99 18.29
C GLY A 209 -10.43 21.54 18.43
N VAL A 210 -10.18 20.39 19.06
CA VAL A 210 -8.86 19.77 19.17
C VAL A 210 -8.50 19.11 17.84
N PRO A 211 -7.33 19.38 17.25
CA PRO A 211 -6.87 18.71 16.04
C PRO A 211 -6.55 17.24 16.34
N LEU A 212 -7.17 16.34 15.61
CA LEU A 212 -6.93 14.90 15.69
C LEU A 212 -6.10 14.39 14.52
N ALA A 213 -6.19 15.01 13.35
CA ALA A 213 -5.44 14.57 12.18
C ALA A 213 -5.24 15.71 11.18
N ILE A 214 -4.27 15.54 10.29
CA ILE A 214 -4.08 16.39 9.11
C ILE A 214 -4.49 15.56 7.89
N LEU A 215 -5.40 16.10 7.07
CA LEU A 215 -5.77 15.51 5.78
C LEU A 215 -5.01 16.23 4.67
N ARG A 216 -4.12 15.52 3.97
CA ARG A 216 -3.31 16.01 2.84
C ARG A 216 -4.00 15.79 1.51
N ALA A 217 -3.73 16.71 0.58
CA ALA A 217 -4.26 16.71 -0.78
C ALA A 217 -5.78 16.45 -0.83
N PRO A 218 -6.58 17.29 -0.14
CA PRO A 218 -8.03 17.11 -0.06
C PRO A 218 -8.68 17.14 -1.45
N GLU A 219 -9.63 16.24 -1.66
CA GLU A 219 -10.44 16.14 -2.87
C GLU A 219 -11.91 16.12 -2.45
N ALA A 220 -12.65 17.16 -2.84
CA ALA A 220 -14.06 17.31 -2.51
C ALA A 220 -14.93 17.02 -3.74
N PHE A 221 -15.82 16.03 -3.64
CA PHE A 221 -16.69 15.57 -4.72
C PHE A 221 -18.12 15.35 -4.21
N ASP A 222 -19.07 15.17 -5.14
CA ASP A 222 -20.50 15.16 -4.80
C ASP A 222 -20.90 13.89 -4.04
N PHE A 223 -21.67 14.05 -2.97
CA PHE A 223 -22.17 12.92 -2.18
C PHE A 223 -23.49 12.39 -2.75
N ARG A 224 -23.42 11.36 -3.59
CA ARG A 224 -24.59 10.63 -4.11
C ARG A 224 -25.09 9.60 -3.09
N VAL A 225 -25.59 10.09 -1.95
CA VAL A 225 -25.95 9.26 -0.79
C VAL A 225 -26.93 8.13 -1.13
N ARG A 226 -27.93 8.38 -1.98
CA ARG A 226 -28.92 7.37 -2.37
C ARG A 226 -28.32 6.25 -3.22
N GLU A 227 -27.38 6.59 -4.09
CA GLU A 227 -26.64 5.61 -4.89
C GLU A 227 -25.77 4.75 -3.96
N LEU A 228 -25.01 5.38 -3.07
CA LEU A 228 -24.19 4.67 -2.07
C LEU A 228 -25.03 3.70 -1.25
N ILE A 229 -26.18 4.13 -0.73
CA ILE A 229 -27.06 3.30 0.09
C ILE A 229 -27.54 2.07 -0.70
N ALA A 230 -27.97 2.28 -1.95
CA ALA A 230 -28.46 1.20 -2.80
C ALA A 230 -27.37 0.16 -3.09
N HIS A 231 -26.13 0.58 -3.31
CA HIS A 231 -25.00 -0.32 -3.57
C HIS A 231 -24.54 -1.08 -2.32
N VAL A 232 -24.49 -0.42 -1.16
CA VAL A 232 -23.96 -1.01 0.08
C VAL A 232 -24.99 -1.88 0.79
N TRP A 233 -26.23 -1.41 0.93
CA TRP A 233 -27.27 -2.14 1.66
C TRP A 233 -28.18 -2.97 0.74
N GLY A 234 -28.26 -2.65 -0.55
CA GLY A 234 -29.25 -3.28 -1.45
C GLY A 234 -30.70 -2.97 -1.07
N ALA A 235 -30.93 -1.95 -0.25
CA ALA A 235 -32.23 -1.59 0.30
C ALA A 235 -32.44 -0.07 0.30
N ALA A 236 -33.70 0.35 0.21
CA ALA A 236 -34.12 1.74 0.36
C ALA A 236 -34.92 1.90 1.66
N ASP A 237 -34.30 1.54 2.79
CA ASP A 237 -34.92 1.64 4.12
C ASP A 237 -34.39 2.85 4.90
N ASP A 238 -35.19 3.91 4.94
CA ASP A 238 -34.89 5.13 5.69
C ASP A 238 -35.05 4.95 7.21
N ALA A 239 -35.56 3.81 7.68
CA ALA A 239 -35.65 3.49 9.12
C ALA A 239 -34.34 2.90 9.67
N HIS A 240 -33.42 2.43 8.82
CA HIS A 240 -32.17 1.83 9.27
C HIS A 240 -31.28 2.89 9.96
N PRO A 241 -30.75 2.62 11.17
CA PRO A 241 -30.12 3.65 12.00
C PRO A 241 -28.89 4.29 11.33
N TYR A 242 -28.09 3.52 10.59
CA TYR A 242 -26.94 4.06 9.88
C TYR A 242 -27.34 4.83 8.60
N ILE A 243 -28.43 4.42 7.95
CA ILE A 243 -28.94 5.12 6.76
C ILE A 243 -29.50 6.48 7.18
N GLN A 244 -30.20 6.54 8.32
CA GLN A 244 -30.66 7.79 8.92
C GLN A 244 -29.51 8.76 9.18
N TYR A 245 -28.39 8.28 9.72
CA TYR A 245 -27.19 9.10 9.91
C TYR A 245 -26.65 9.64 8.58
N MET A 246 -26.57 8.81 7.54
CA MET A 246 -26.10 9.24 6.21
C MET A 246 -27.05 10.23 5.52
N LEU A 247 -28.37 10.08 5.75
CA LEU A 247 -29.41 10.96 5.20
C LEU A 247 -29.59 12.26 6.00
N LEU A 248 -28.80 12.49 7.06
CA LEU A 248 -28.88 13.74 7.82
C LEU A 248 -28.67 14.95 6.88
N PRO A 249 -29.55 15.96 6.98
CA PRO A 249 -29.49 17.10 6.07
C PRO A 249 -28.20 17.90 6.27
N GLY A 250 -27.68 18.48 5.18
CA GLY A 250 -26.62 19.49 5.23
C GLY A 250 -25.22 19.02 4.80
N LYS A 251 -25.03 17.74 4.47
CA LYS A 251 -23.74 17.21 3.98
C LYS A 251 -23.82 16.73 2.52
N PRO A 252 -23.82 17.63 1.51
CA PRO A 252 -23.98 17.23 0.10
C PRO A 252 -22.67 16.77 -0.58
N HIS A 253 -21.52 16.85 0.09
CA HIS A 253 -20.21 16.52 -0.49
C HIS A 253 -19.46 15.51 0.35
N LEU A 254 -18.53 14.79 -0.27
CA LEU A 254 -17.54 13.94 0.38
C LEU A 254 -16.17 14.58 0.28
N LEU A 255 -15.31 14.29 1.27
CA LEU A 255 -13.92 14.70 1.32
C LEU A 255 -13.02 13.46 1.36
N GLY A 256 -12.22 13.27 0.31
CA GLY A 256 -11.14 12.29 0.26
C GLY A 256 -9.78 12.94 0.47
N GLY A 257 -8.77 12.16 0.87
CA GLY A 257 -7.41 12.66 1.09
C GLY A 257 -6.57 11.68 1.89
N GLU A 258 -5.31 12.00 2.11
CA GLU A 258 -4.41 11.17 2.95
C GLU A 258 -4.42 11.67 4.38
N VAL A 259 -4.44 10.77 5.36
CA VAL A 259 -4.49 11.11 6.77
C VAL A 259 -3.11 10.97 7.40
N GLU A 260 -2.71 11.98 8.16
CA GLU A 260 -1.67 11.92 9.18
C GLU A 260 -2.37 12.05 10.55
N LEU A 261 -2.37 10.98 11.35
CA LEU A 261 -3.05 10.93 12.65
C LEU A 261 -2.14 11.53 13.74
N LEU A 262 -2.66 12.51 14.49
CA LEU A 262 -1.95 13.25 15.54
C LEU A 262 -2.20 12.66 16.93
#